data_AF-A0A377NH06-F1
#
_entry.id   AF-A0A377NH06-F1
#
_cell.length_a   1.000
_cell.length_b   1.000
_cell.length_c   1.000
_cell.angle_alpha   90.00
_cell.angle_beta   90.00
_cell.angle_gamma   90.00
#
_symmetry.space_group_name_H-M   'P 1'
#
loop_
_entity.id
_entity.type
_entity.pdbx_description
1 polymer ?
#
loop_
_entity_poly.entity_id
_entity_poly.type
_entity_poly.pdbx_seq_one_letter_code
_entity_poly.pdbx_strand_id
1 'polypeptide(L)'
;MSTATGKLCIQLINPNTSLGMTEVMAATARQVAAPGTEIWAVCPEEGAPSIEGHFDEAIAAIGVLQQVKAGRAAGVDGHIIACFGDPGLLAARELAQAPVIGIAEAAMHMATLLATRFSIVTTLPRTLTIARHLLHQYGFERHCAALHAIDLPVLALDDGSGLAQQKVREQCIAAKKSDGSGAIVLGCGGMADLAKS
;
A
#
# COMPACT_ATOMS: atom_id res chain seq x y z
N MET A 1 -37.66 5.53 -8.42
CA MET A 1 -36.33 4.94 -8.17
C MET A 1 -35.57 5.93 -7.31
N SER A 2 -35.41 5.63 -6.02
CA SER A 2 -34.79 6.54 -5.05
C SER A 2 -33.29 6.58 -5.29
N THR A 3 -32.75 7.71 -5.75
CA THR A 3 -31.32 7.97 -5.75
C THR A 3 -30.90 8.29 -4.32
N ALA A 4 -30.61 7.26 -3.54
CA ALA A 4 -29.85 7.46 -2.32
C ALA A 4 -28.45 7.90 -2.75
N THR A 5 -28.23 9.21 -2.85
CA THR A 5 -26.89 9.82 -2.82
C THR A 5 -26.33 9.66 -1.41
N GLY A 6 -26.10 8.41 -1.00
CA GLY A 6 -25.35 8.09 0.21
C GLY A 6 -23.89 8.42 -0.05
N LYS A 7 -23.29 9.20 0.84
CA LYS A 7 -21.85 9.45 0.84
C LYS A 7 -21.16 8.10 1.13
N LEU A 8 -20.29 7.64 0.23
CA LEU A 8 -19.52 6.40 0.43
C LEU A 8 -18.36 6.71 1.37
N CYS A 9 -18.13 5.87 2.38
CA CYS A 9 -16.99 6.01 3.30
C CYS A 9 -16.02 4.84 3.11
N ILE A 10 -14.78 5.14 2.71
CA ILE A 10 -13.70 4.15 2.59
C ILE A 10 -12.71 4.39 3.72
N GLN A 11 -12.50 3.36 4.54
CA GLN A 11 -11.49 3.37 5.59
C GLN A 11 -10.12 3.07 4.97
N LEU A 12 -9.18 3.99 5.12
CA LEU A 12 -7.78 3.78 4.73
C LEU A 12 -6.96 3.50 5.99
N ILE A 13 -6.44 2.29 6.11
CA ILE A 13 -5.74 1.82 7.30
C ILE A 13 -4.25 1.83 7.00
N ASN A 14 -3.50 2.76 7.58
CA ASN A 14 -2.06 2.64 7.69
C ASN A 14 -1.75 1.61 8.79
N PRO A 15 -1.12 0.45 8.48
CA PRO A 15 -0.88 -0.58 9.48
C PRO A 15 0.25 -0.26 10.49
N ASN A 16 1.09 0.76 10.22
CA ASN A 16 2.08 1.25 11.16
C ASN A 16 1.52 2.41 12.00
N THR A 17 2.22 2.83 13.06
CA THR A 17 1.72 3.87 13.99
C THR A 17 2.09 5.31 13.58
N SER A 18 2.69 5.54 12.41
CA SER A 18 3.10 6.87 11.97
C SER A 18 1.92 7.72 11.48
N LEU A 19 1.62 8.80 12.19
CA LEU A 19 0.60 9.77 11.78
C LEU A 19 0.99 10.50 10.49
N GLY A 20 2.25 10.92 10.34
CA GLY A 20 2.73 11.62 9.14
C GLY A 20 2.51 10.79 7.87
N MET A 21 2.89 9.50 7.91
CA MET A 21 2.62 8.60 6.79
C MET A 21 1.12 8.40 6.53
N THR A 22 0.32 8.32 7.59
CA THR A 22 -1.15 8.20 7.46
C THR A 22 -1.73 9.41 6.73
N GLU A 23 -1.27 10.62 7.05
CA GLU A 23 -1.70 11.86 6.40
C GLU A 23 -1.28 11.92 4.93
N VAL A 24 -0.05 11.53 4.60
CA VAL A 24 0.43 11.46 3.20
C VAL A 24 -0.44 10.49 2.37
N MET A 25 -0.69 9.28 2.89
CA MET A 25 -1.55 8.31 2.22
C MET A 25 -2.99 8.81 2.07
N ALA A 26 -3.52 9.47 3.11
CA ALA A 26 -4.86 10.07 3.08
C ALA A 26 -4.97 11.18 2.03
N ALA A 27 -3.96 12.04 1.93
CA ALA A 27 -3.92 13.12 0.94
C ALA A 27 -3.93 12.55 -0.49
N THR A 28 -3.09 11.55 -0.78
CA THR A 28 -3.08 10.90 -2.09
C THR A 28 -4.41 10.21 -2.41
N ALA A 29 -4.99 9.48 -1.46
CA ALA A 29 -6.27 8.82 -1.66
C ALA A 29 -7.41 9.82 -1.95
N ARG A 30 -7.46 10.95 -1.24
CA ARG A 30 -8.45 12.01 -1.48
C ARG A 30 -8.32 12.66 -2.86
N GLN A 31 -7.12 12.75 -3.42
CA GLN A 31 -6.92 13.33 -4.76
C GLN A 31 -7.54 12.48 -5.89
N VAL A 32 -7.71 11.17 -5.66
CA VAL A 32 -8.23 10.23 -6.68
C VAL A 32 -9.62 9.70 -6.33
N ALA A 33 -10.13 10.02 -5.13
CA ALA A 33 -11.46 9.64 -4.69
C ALA A 33 -12.55 10.27 -5.59
N ALA A 34 -13.52 9.46 -6.00
CA ALA A 34 -14.64 9.92 -6.79
C ALA A 34 -15.53 10.90 -5.98
N PRO A 35 -16.24 11.84 -6.63
CA PRO A 35 -17.20 12.70 -5.95
C PRO A 35 -18.18 11.90 -5.08
N GLY A 36 -18.36 12.34 -3.83
CA GLY A 36 -19.20 11.62 -2.85
C GLY A 36 -18.50 10.50 -2.09
N THR A 37 -17.21 10.26 -2.32
CA THR A 37 -16.38 9.32 -1.54
C THR A 37 -15.62 10.07 -0.46
N GLU A 38 -15.80 9.65 0.80
CA GLU A 38 -15.05 10.09 1.96
C GLU A 38 -13.91 9.11 2.26
N ILE A 39 -12.71 9.65 2.51
CA ILE A 39 -11.56 8.86 2.96
C ILE A 39 -11.39 9.08 4.46
N TRP A 40 -11.69 8.03 5.23
CA TRP A 40 -11.42 7.96 6.65
C TRP A 40 -10.08 7.25 6.90
N ALA A 41 -9.02 8.03 7.02
CA ALA A 41 -7.69 7.51 7.27
C ALA A 41 -7.46 7.27 8.77
N VAL A 42 -6.90 6.11 9.11
CA VAL A 42 -6.62 5.67 10.48
C VAL A 42 -5.30 4.92 10.55
N CYS A 43 -4.74 4.85 11.76
CA CYS A 43 -3.65 3.95 12.09
C CYS A 43 -3.88 3.34 13.49
N PRO A 44 -3.28 2.19 13.82
CA PRO A 44 -3.26 1.65 15.18
C PRO A 44 -2.62 2.61 16.19
N GLU A 45 -3.09 2.58 17.44
CA GLU A 45 -2.48 3.31 18.56
C GLU A 45 -1.18 2.65 19.03
N GLU A 46 -1.12 1.31 18.97
CA GLU A 46 0.04 0.50 19.34
C GLU A 46 0.49 -0.37 18.16
N GLY A 47 1.80 -0.58 18.03
CA GLY A 47 2.38 -1.38 16.96
C GLY A 47 3.77 -0.90 16.56
N ALA A 48 4.23 -1.35 15.40
CA ALA A 48 5.51 -0.92 14.85
C ALA A 48 5.38 0.49 14.21
N PRO A 49 6.36 1.39 14.42
CA PRO A 49 6.37 2.72 13.79
C PRO A 49 6.59 2.65 12.28
N SER A 50 7.21 1.57 11.81
CA SER A 50 7.32 1.21 10.40
C SER A 50 7.39 -0.31 10.27
N ILE A 51 7.03 -0.85 9.09
CA ILE A 51 6.95 -2.30 8.87
C ILE A 51 8.10 -2.69 7.93
N GLU A 52 9.08 -3.40 8.47
CA GLU A 52 10.36 -3.65 7.79
C GLU A 52 10.74 -5.14 7.77
N GLY A 53 9.81 -6.01 8.18
CA GLY A 53 9.98 -7.46 8.11
C GLY A 53 8.78 -8.24 8.63
N HIS A 54 8.90 -9.58 8.64
CA HIS A 54 7.81 -10.48 9.01
C HIS A 54 7.28 -10.32 10.44
N PHE A 55 8.16 -9.98 11.40
CA PHE A 55 7.74 -9.71 12.78
C PHE A 55 6.84 -8.48 12.84
N ASP A 56 7.23 -7.41 12.16
CA ASP A 56 6.44 -6.18 12.11
C ASP A 56 5.11 -6.40 11.39
N GLU A 57 5.09 -7.21 10.32
CA GLU A 57 3.85 -7.59 9.62
C GLU A 57 2.88 -8.35 10.52
N ALA A 58 3.40 -9.25 11.38
CA ALA A 58 2.57 -9.99 12.31
C ALA A 58 1.91 -9.06 13.35
N ILE A 59 2.65 -8.07 13.86
CA ILE A 59 2.11 -7.04 14.76
C ILE A 59 1.10 -6.16 14.01
N ALA A 60 1.47 -5.69 12.82
CA ALA A 60 0.63 -4.84 11.98
C ALA A 60 -0.69 -5.51 11.60
N ALA A 61 -0.69 -6.82 11.37
CA ALA A 61 -1.91 -7.58 11.10
C ALA A 61 -2.93 -7.46 12.25
N ILE A 62 -2.47 -7.51 13.51
CA ILE A 62 -3.36 -7.30 14.66
C ILE A 62 -3.92 -5.88 14.68
N GLY A 63 -3.08 -4.87 14.44
CA GLY A 63 -3.50 -3.48 14.33
C GLY A 63 -4.54 -3.27 13.21
N VAL A 64 -4.33 -3.87 12.04
CA VAL A 64 -5.29 -3.86 10.92
C VAL A 64 -6.63 -4.45 11.35
N LEU A 65 -6.64 -5.61 12.01
CA LEU A 65 -7.89 -6.25 12.44
C LEU A 65 -8.66 -5.41 13.47
N GLN A 66 -7.96 -4.71 14.37
CA GLN A 66 -8.58 -3.77 15.29
C GLN A 66 -9.23 -2.60 14.55
N GLN A 67 -8.54 -2.02 13.56
CA GLN A 67 -9.08 -0.92 12.75
C GLN A 67 -10.26 -1.37 11.86
N VAL A 68 -10.19 -2.57 11.27
CA VAL A 68 -11.31 -3.17 10.51
C VAL A 68 -12.52 -3.38 11.41
N LYS A 69 -12.33 -3.83 12.66
CA LYS A 69 -13.43 -3.97 13.63
C LYS A 69 -14.09 -2.62 13.92
N ALA A 70 -13.29 -1.56 14.09
CA ALA A 70 -13.80 -0.20 14.27
C ALA A 70 -14.54 0.31 13.03
N GLY A 71 -13.98 0.09 11.84
CA GLY A 71 -14.60 0.45 10.56
C GLY A 71 -15.94 -0.26 10.34
N ARG A 72 -15.99 -1.56 10.62
CA ARG A 72 -17.22 -2.36 10.58
C ARG A 72 -18.28 -1.81 11.53
N ALA A 73 -17.90 -1.45 12.76
CA ALA A 73 -18.83 -0.87 13.73
C ALA A 73 -19.36 0.49 13.30
N ALA A 74 -18.54 1.28 12.59
CA ALA A 74 -18.94 2.55 11.99
C ALA A 74 -19.73 2.41 10.68
N GLY A 75 -19.83 1.20 10.12
CA GLY A 75 -20.58 0.94 8.89
C GLY A 75 -19.91 1.49 7.61
N VAL A 76 -18.58 1.42 7.51
CA VAL A 76 -17.86 1.84 6.30
C VAL A 76 -18.17 0.93 5.10
N ASP A 77 -18.05 1.48 3.89
CA ASP A 77 -18.39 0.80 2.63
C ASP A 77 -17.20 0.04 2.02
N GLY A 78 -16.01 0.19 2.61
CA GLY A 78 -14.80 -0.52 2.18
C GLY A 78 -13.59 -0.21 3.04
N HIS A 79 -12.59 -1.09 2.96
CA HIS A 79 -11.33 -0.98 3.68
C HIS A 79 -10.14 -1.10 2.73
N ILE A 80 -9.13 -0.25 2.94
CA ILE A 80 -7.83 -0.30 2.26
C ILE A 80 -6.75 -0.58 3.30
N ILE A 81 -5.94 -1.61 3.10
CA ILE A 81 -4.73 -1.87 3.89
C ILE A 81 -3.55 -1.19 3.20
N ALA A 82 -3.10 -0.06 3.73
CA ALA A 82 -2.11 0.83 3.11
C ALA A 82 -0.66 0.47 3.47
N CYS A 83 -0.28 -0.81 3.34
CA CYS A 83 1.10 -1.28 3.49
C CYS A 83 1.46 -2.26 2.38
N PHE A 84 2.64 -2.10 1.78
CA PHE A 84 3.11 -3.02 0.74
C PHE A 84 3.65 -4.29 1.40
N GLY A 85 2.79 -5.30 1.49
CA GLY A 85 2.89 -6.42 2.42
C GLY A 85 1.50 -7.00 2.71
N ASP A 86 0.47 -6.15 2.57
CA ASP A 86 -0.95 -6.48 2.77
C ASP A 86 -1.20 -7.27 4.07
N PRO A 87 -0.66 -6.79 5.22
CA PRO A 87 -0.64 -7.55 6.47
C PRO A 87 -2.05 -7.87 6.95
N GLY A 88 -2.32 -9.17 7.14
CA GLY A 88 -3.61 -9.63 7.63
C GLY A 88 -4.76 -9.54 6.62
N LEU A 89 -4.51 -9.33 5.32
CA LEU A 89 -5.55 -9.14 4.31
C LEU A 89 -6.67 -10.20 4.35
N LEU A 90 -6.32 -11.49 4.39
CA LEU A 90 -7.33 -12.55 4.41
C LEU A 90 -8.14 -12.56 5.71
N ALA A 91 -7.48 -12.38 6.86
CA ALA A 91 -8.16 -12.27 8.14
C ALA A 91 -9.06 -11.03 8.23
N ALA A 92 -8.63 -9.92 7.62
CA ALA A 92 -9.43 -8.70 7.51
C ALA A 92 -10.67 -8.93 6.65
N ARG A 93 -10.56 -9.70 5.55
CA ARG A 93 -11.70 -10.10 4.72
C ARG A 93 -12.70 -10.99 5.48
N GLU A 94 -12.23 -11.87 6.36
CA GLU A 94 -13.11 -12.68 7.22
C GLU A 94 -13.87 -11.82 8.24
N LEU A 95 -13.21 -10.79 8.79
CA LEU A 95 -13.77 -9.94 9.84
C LEU A 95 -14.68 -8.82 9.30
N ALA A 96 -14.36 -8.25 8.14
CA ALA A 96 -15.11 -7.16 7.54
C ALA A 96 -16.49 -7.59 7.00
N GLN A 97 -17.40 -6.64 6.86
CA GLN A 97 -18.64 -6.83 6.08
C GLN A 97 -18.53 -6.22 4.67
N ALA A 98 -17.64 -5.25 4.50
CA ALA A 98 -17.35 -4.56 3.25
C ALA A 98 -16.04 -5.10 2.62
N PRO A 99 -15.78 -4.82 1.33
CA PRO A 99 -14.55 -5.26 0.66
C PRO A 99 -13.29 -4.75 1.36
N VAL A 100 -12.26 -5.61 1.43
CA VAL A 100 -10.92 -5.26 1.92
C VAL A 100 -9.91 -5.49 0.80
N ILE A 101 -9.17 -4.43 0.47
CA ILE A 101 -8.17 -4.42 -0.60
C ILE A 101 -6.81 -4.01 -0.03
N GLY A 102 -5.78 -4.80 -0.34
CA GLY A 102 -4.40 -4.44 -0.05
C GLY A 102 -3.79 -3.57 -1.15
N ILE A 103 -2.89 -2.65 -0.81
CA ILE A 103 -2.27 -1.78 -1.82
C ILE A 103 -1.28 -2.54 -2.72
N ALA A 104 -0.64 -3.61 -2.21
CA ALA A 104 0.25 -4.42 -3.06
C ALA A 104 -0.57 -5.22 -4.08
N GLU A 105 -1.62 -5.91 -3.63
CA GLU A 105 -2.61 -6.59 -4.47
C GLU A 105 -3.17 -5.63 -5.54
N ALA A 106 -3.69 -4.46 -5.14
CA ALA A 106 -4.26 -3.47 -6.05
C ALA A 106 -3.25 -2.96 -7.09
N ALA A 107 -2.03 -2.61 -6.65
CA ALA A 107 -1.01 -2.07 -7.55
C ALA A 107 -0.57 -3.12 -8.59
N MET A 108 -0.41 -4.39 -8.18
CA MET A 108 -0.07 -5.47 -9.10
C MET A 108 -1.20 -5.71 -10.12
N HIS A 109 -2.46 -5.74 -9.68
CA HIS A 109 -3.60 -5.83 -10.59
C HIS A 109 -3.58 -4.71 -11.63
N MET A 110 -3.45 -3.45 -11.20
CA MET A 110 -3.43 -2.31 -12.12
C MET A 110 -2.23 -2.36 -13.08
N ALA A 111 -1.06 -2.77 -12.61
CA ALA A 111 0.13 -2.89 -13.45
C ALA A 111 -0.06 -3.89 -14.60
N THR A 112 -0.76 -5.01 -14.36
CA THR A 112 -1.06 -6.00 -15.42
C THR A 112 -2.06 -5.52 -16.47
N LEU A 113 -2.88 -4.52 -16.16
CA LEU A 113 -3.77 -3.89 -17.14
C LEU A 113 -3.01 -2.92 -18.07
N LEU A 114 -1.88 -2.38 -17.60
CA LEU A 114 -1.12 -1.34 -18.29
C LEU A 114 0.08 -1.87 -19.08
N ALA A 115 0.69 -2.97 -18.62
CA ALA A 115 1.91 -3.51 -19.21
C ALA A 115 1.92 -5.05 -19.17
N THR A 116 2.61 -5.65 -20.13
CA THR A 116 2.86 -7.10 -20.16
C THR A 116 3.67 -7.57 -18.96
N ARG A 117 4.60 -6.74 -18.48
CA ARG A 117 5.40 -6.96 -17.27
C ARG A 117 5.65 -5.66 -16.51
N PHE A 118 5.83 -5.75 -15.19
CA PHE A 118 6.13 -4.62 -14.31
C PHE A 118 7.32 -4.89 -13.39
N SER A 119 8.03 -3.85 -12.96
CA SER A 119 9.06 -3.96 -11.89
C SER A 119 8.55 -3.37 -10.59
N ILE A 120 8.94 -3.95 -9.44
CA ILE A 120 8.64 -3.40 -8.11
C ILE A 120 9.87 -2.65 -7.59
N VAL A 121 9.66 -1.44 -7.07
CA VAL A 121 10.71 -0.65 -6.37
C VAL A 121 10.25 -0.38 -4.94
N THR A 122 10.92 -0.98 -3.95
CA THR A 122 10.61 -0.83 -2.51
C THR A 122 11.77 -0.15 -1.75
N THR A 123 11.65 -0.04 -0.42
CA THR A 123 12.61 0.62 0.46
C THR A 123 13.80 -0.29 0.82
N LEU A 124 13.55 -1.34 1.59
CA LEU A 124 14.60 -2.16 2.20
C LEU A 124 14.81 -3.51 1.47
N PRO A 125 16.06 -3.98 1.31
CA PRO A 125 16.32 -5.28 0.66
C PRO A 125 15.65 -6.46 1.36
N ARG A 126 15.51 -6.41 2.69
CA ARG A 126 14.91 -7.49 3.49
C ARG A 126 13.41 -7.69 3.23
N THR A 127 12.70 -6.67 2.73
CA THR A 127 11.27 -6.78 2.41
C THR A 127 11.04 -7.35 1.01
N LEU A 128 12.08 -7.51 0.18
CA LEU A 128 11.95 -8.14 -1.14
C LEU A 128 11.40 -9.57 -1.06
N THR A 129 11.73 -10.32 -0.01
CA THR A 129 11.17 -11.66 0.22
C THR A 129 9.67 -11.63 0.44
N ILE A 130 9.15 -10.62 1.17
CA ILE A 130 7.71 -10.41 1.36
C ILE A 130 7.04 -10.13 0.02
N ALA A 131 7.59 -9.20 -0.77
CA ALA A 131 7.06 -8.88 -2.09
C ALA A 131 7.05 -10.09 -3.04
N ARG A 132 8.10 -10.93 -3.03
CA ARG A 132 8.12 -12.20 -3.77
C ARG A 132 7.02 -13.16 -3.32
N HIS A 133 6.77 -13.23 -2.01
CA HIS A 133 5.70 -14.07 -1.48
C HIS A 133 4.32 -13.61 -1.99
N LEU A 134 4.05 -12.30 -1.95
CA LEU A 134 2.81 -11.73 -2.48
C LEU A 134 2.65 -11.95 -3.99
N LEU A 135 3.71 -11.76 -4.78
CA LEU A 135 3.69 -12.06 -6.22
C LEU A 135 3.27 -13.50 -6.49
N HIS A 136 3.76 -14.44 -5.69
CA HIS A 136 3.37 -15.85 -5.82
C HIS A 136 1.92 -16.07 -5.38
N GLN A 137 1.54 -15.58 -4.20
CA GLN A 137 0.19 -15.72 -3.65
C GLN A 137 -0.90 -15.13 -4.56
N TYR A 138 -0.64 -13.97 -5.18
CA TYR A 138 -1.57 -13.30 -6.07
C TYR A 138 -1.46 -13.74 -7.54
N GLY A 139 -0.52 -14.63 -7.87
CA GLY A 139 -0.37 -15.17 -9.23
C GLY A 139 0.30 -14.24 -10.24
N PHE A 140 1.06 -13.25 -9.77
CA PHE A 140 1.75 -12.25 -10.62
C PHE A 140 3.24 -12.52 -10.83
N GLU A 141 3.78 -13.64 -10.33
CA GLU A 141 5.20 -13.99 -10.45
C GLU A 141 5.74 -13.86 -11.88
N ARG A 142 5.00 -14.35 -12.88
CA ARG A 142 5.40 -14.26 -14.30
C ARG A 142 5.27 -12.85 -14.91
N HIS A 143 4.43 -12.01 -14.33
CA HIS A 143 4.23 -10.63 -14.75
C HIS A 143 5.26 -9.68 -14.11
N CYS A 144 5.91 -10.08 -13.03
CA CYS A 144 6.99 -9.31 -12.45
C CYS A 144 8.29 -9.49 -13.27
N ALA A 145 8.89 -8.38 -13.69
CA ALA A 145 10.18 -8.34 -14.37
C ALA A 145 11.35 -8.47 -13.40
N ALA A 146 11.34 -7.62 -12.37
CA ALA A 146 12.34 -7.58 -11.32
C ALA A 146 11.79 -6.91 -10.06
N LEU A 147 12.47 -7.15 -8.94
CA LEU A 147 12.23 -6.43 -7.69
C LEU A 147 13.53 -5.73 -7.27
N HIS A 148 13.39 -4.48 -6.85
CA HIS A 148 14.50 -3.62 -6.44
C HIS A 148 14.22 -2.96 -5.10
N ALA A 149 15.26 -2.69 -4.34
CA ALA A 149 15.20 -1.90 -3.12
C ALA A 149 16.18 -0.73 -3.22
N ILE A 150 15.80 0.43 -2.68
CA ILE A 150 16.66 1.63 -2.66
C ILE A 150 17.66 1.65 -1.48
N ASP A 151 17.56 0.66 -0.59
CA ASP A 151 18.39 0.45 0.58
C ASP A 151 18.37 1.63 1.57
N LEU A 152 17.16 2.11 1.86
CA LEU A 152 16.89 3.08 2.91
C LEU A 152 15.73 2.61 3.80
N PRO A 153 15.74 2.94 5.11
CA PRO A 153 14.61 2.68 6.01
C PRO A 153 13.32 3.33 5.52
N VAL A 154 12.18 2.78 5.91
CA VAL A 154 10.87 3.29 5.48
C VAL A 154 10.65 4.75 5.93
N LEU A 155 11.07 5.08 7.14
CA LEU A 155 10.93 6.42 7.71
C LEU A 155 11.77 7.48 6.98
N ALA A 156 12.77 7.09 6.17
CA ALA A 156 13.54 8.02 5.36
C ALA A 156 12.71 8.67 4.24
N LEU A 157 11.52 8.14 3.92
CA LEU A 157 10.58 8.77 3.00
C LEU A 157 9.96 10.06 3.57
N ASP A 158 9.96 10.21 4.90
CA ASP A 158 9.31 11.32 5.63
C ASP A 158 10.32 12.19 6.40
N ASP A 159 11.62 12.07 6.11
CA ASP A 159 12.69 12.80 6.82
C ASP A 159 12.89 14.26 6.33
N GLY A 160 12.14 14.67 5.30
CA GLY A 160 12.21 16.00 4.70
C GLY A 160 13.44 16.27 3.82
N SER A 161 14.37 15.31 3.69
CA SER A 161 15.61 15.49 2.92
C SER A 161 15.41 15.36 1.41
N GLY A 162 14.39 14.62 0.97
CA GLY A 162 14.17 14.29 -0.44
C GLY A 162 15.07 13.17 -0.99
N LEU A 163 16.00 12.64 -0.19
CA LEU A 163 16.98 11.65 -0.65
C LEU A 163 16.33 10.32 -1.05
N ALA A 164 15.36 9.85 -0.26
CA ALA A 164 14.65 8.62 -0.57
C ALA A 164 13.85 8.75 -1.87
N GLN A 165 13.18 9.88 -2.08
CA GLN A 165 12.43 10.20 -3.29
C GLN A 165 13.34 10.20 -4.52
N GLN A 166 14.53 10.82 -4.41
CA GLN A 166 15.52 10.81 -5.47
C GLN A 166 15.97 9.37 -5.80
N LYS A 167 16.30 8.56 -4.79
CA LYS A 167 16.73 7.17 -4.99
C LYS A 167 15.64 6.29 -5.59
N VAL A 168 14.38 6.45 -5.17
CA VAL A 168 13.23 5.79 -5.80
C VAL A 168 13.19 6.14 -7.29
N ARG A 169 13.25 7.44 -7.62
CA ARG A 169 13.20 7.89 -9.01
C ARG A 169 14.35 7.33 -9.85
N GLU A 170 15.58 7.36 -9.34
CA GLU A 170 16.74 6.80 -10.01
C GLU A 170 16.59 5.29 -10.26
N GLN A 171 16.10 4.55 -9.26
CA GLN A 171 15.86 3.11 -9.39
C GLN A 171 14.73 2.80 -10.39
N CYS A 172 13.65 3.60 -10.41
CA CYS A 172 12.58 3.47 -11.41
C CYS A 172 13.10 3.68 -12.84
N ILE A 173 13.96 4.69 -13.05
CA ILE A 173 14.59 4.96 -14.35
C ILE A 173 15.50 3.80 -14.76
N ALA A 174 16.29 3.25 -13.83
CA ALA A 174 17.14 2.11 -14.08
C ALA A 174 16.32 0.87 -14.46
N ALA A 175 15.32 0.51 -13.65
CA ALA A 175 14.42 -0.63 -13.88
C ALA A 175 13.75 -0.58 -15.26
N LYS A 176 13.22 0.59 -15.65
CA LYS A 176 12.62 0.79 -16.97
C LYS A 176 13.60 0.54 -18.13
N LYS A 177 14.90 0.83 -17.93
CA LYS A 177 15.93 0.62 -18.96
C LYS A 177 16.41 -0.82 -19.05
N SER A 178 16.53 -1.52 -17.93
CA SER A 178 17.20 -2.84 -17.85
C SER A 178 16.27 -4.04 -17.81
N ASP A 179 15.07 -3.91 -17.22
CA ASP A 179 14.30 -5.10 -16.81
C ASP A 179 13.36 -5.62 -17.90
N GLY A 180 13.11 -4.81 -18.94
CA GLY A 180 12.07 -5.10 -19.93
C GLY A 180 10.66 -4.99 -19.34
N SER A 181 10.43 -4.11 -18.37
CA SER A 181 9.11 -3.78 -17.82
C SER A 181 8.49 -2.54 -18.47
N GLY A 182 7.16 -2.56 -18.62
CA GLY A 182 6.38 -1.43 -19.15
C GLY A 182 5.74 -0.54 -18.07
N ALA A 183 5.73 -1.01 -16.82
CA ALA A 183 5.18 -0.30 -15.67
C ALA A 183 6.04 -0.49 -14.42
N ILE A 184 5.92 0.44 -13.48
CA ILE A 184 6.56 0.38 -12.16
C ILE A 184 5.47 0.32 -11.09
N VAL A 185 5.65 -0.59 -10.14
CA VAL A 185 4.85 -0.70 -8.92
C VAL A 185 5.68 -0.15 -7.76
N LEU A 186 5.15 0.88 -7.08
CA LEU A 186 5.77 1.45 -5.88
C LEU A 186 5.52 0.54 -4.69
N GLY A 187 6.61 0.07 -4.08
CA GLY A 187 6.64 -0.99 -3.08
C GLY A 187 6.54 -0.50 -1.63
N CYS A 188 5.93 0.65 -1.37
CA CYS A 188 5.74 1.20 -0.03
C CYS A 188 4.59 2.22 -0.01
N GLY A 189 3.75 2.20 1.02
CA GLY A 189 2.67 3.18 1.19
C GLY A 189 3.19 4.62 1.33
N GLY A 190 4.39 4.82 1.88
CA GLY A 190 5.04 6.13 1.98
C GLY A 190 5.51 6.72 0.65
N MET A 191 5.40 5.99 -0.45
CA MET A 191 5.71 6.48 -1.80
C MET A 191 4.45 6.93 -2.55
N ALA A 192 3.28 7.01 -1.90
CA ALA A 192 2.00 7.22 -2.56
C ALA A 192 1.94 8.50 -3.42
N ASP A 193 2.57 9.58 -2.97
CA ASP A 193 2.64 10.86 -3.66
C ASP A 193 3.68 10.91 -4.79
N LEU A 194 4.58 9.92 -4.87
CA LEU A 194 5.62 9.82 -5.90
C LEU A 194 5.12 9.22 -7.22
N ALA A 195 3.89 8.69 -7.28
CA ALA A 195 3.38 8.05 -8.48
C ALA A 195 3.21 9.00 -9.69
N LYS A 196 3.14 10.32 -9.44
CA LYS A 196 2.95 11.36 -10.47
C LYS A 196 4.25 12.10 -10.85
N SER A 197 5.39 11.78 -10.24
CA SER A 197 6.66 12.54 -10.35
C SER A 197 7.71 11.96 -11.30
#